data_AF-A0AAE1I4Y4-F1
#
_entry.id   AF-A0AAE1I4Y4-F1
#
_cell.length_a   1.000
_cell.length_b   1.000
_cell.length_c   1.000
_cell.angle_alpha   90.00
_cell.angle_beta   90.00
_cell.angle_gamma   90.00
#
_symmetry.space_group_name_H-M   'P 1'
#
loop_
_entity.id
_entity.type
_entity.pdbx_description
1 polymer ?
#
loop_
_entity_poly.entity_id
_entity_poly.type
_entity_poly.pdbx_seq_one_letter_code
_entity_poly.pdbx_strand_id
1 'polypeptide(L)'
;IDVLEEKQLPSYERFFSSLRASNITREEYEQCQRVFQMFNCESIKDFLTIYVIVDVLLLACCFQRFRAVNYSNYNLDCLHYISSPSYYFSACLKMCNISLELLTNIDDYLMIESGIRGGLSQVFNRHSTPNNPYMSTFDPSAPTSYGLLLDHNSLYAAAQWAYKMPIGNFQILSNEEIRDFDIFSVDVNGDKEYQRELLKKQNMRYPKNSVKLIASQRDKNNLVIHLAPLQSWWLRKWIETNTEIRKRSATKIESDTAKKSINATFGSFLLSKRKQRKVVLLGSEKALARAVKRPLFTGFTIINENLSAVEYKPLQIVMDRPYILGFCTLEHAKAIFYAYYYFTLKPFYCDRITLNYVDTDSYFVTVVTKDVYQDLENIPNVDTSNYPQNHRLHSLSNKSRLLCVKDELGGCVVEEAIFIKSKCYAIRTKEDTKKKLKGVARVARRGGGEGGEEQEDKTELIADEQEDEDTPAFRLIFL
;
A
#
# COMPACT_ATOMS: atom_id res chain seq x y z
N ILE A 1 2.80 -24.49 33.54
CA ILE A 1 4.09 -25.21 33.65
C ILE A 1 3.87 -26.69 33.33
N ASP A 2 2.76 -27.29 33.77
CA ASP A 2 2.44 -28.71 33.56
C ASP A 2 2.37 -29.19 32.09
N VAL A 3 1.87 -28.36 31.17
CA VAL A 3 1.73 -28.75 29.74
C VAL A 3 3.07 -28.96 29.04
N LEU A 4 4.13 -28.25 29.48
CA LEU A 4 5.45 -28.37 28.84
C LEU A 4 6.14 -29.69 29.15
N GLU A 5 5.78 -30.31 30.28
CA GLU A 5 6.35 -31.58 30.75
C GLU A 5 5.54 -32.79 30.23
N GLU A 6 4.48 -32.56 29.47
CA GLU A 6 3.72 -33.64 28.82
C GLU A 6 4.60 -34.42 27.85
N LYS A 7 4.57 -35.75 27.96
CA LYS A 7 5.49 -36.65 27.23
C LYS A 7 5.04 -37.03 25.82
N GLN A 8 3.90 -36.52 25.39
CA GLN A 8 3.29 -36.86 24.11
C GLN A 8 2.67 -35.62 23.50
N LEU A 9 2.61 -35.57 22.16
CA LEU A 9 1.87 -34.53 21.46
C LEU A 9 0.39 -34.53 21.88
N PRO A 10 -0.26 -33.34 21.93
CA PRO A 10 -1.70 -33.28 22.13
C PRO A 10 -2.44 -34.03 21.02
N SER A 11 -3.68 -34.43 21.29
CA SER A 11 -4.53 -35.00 20.24
C SER A 11 -4.83 -33.94 19.17
N TYR A 12 -5.13 -34.39 17.95
CA TYR A 12 -5.41 -33.50 16.81
C TYR A 12 -6.48 -32.44 17.12
N GLU A 13 -7.50 -32.78 17.90
CA GLU A 13 -8.60 -31.89 18.28
C GLU A 13 -8.13 -30.70 19.13
N ARG A 14 -7.00 -30.84 19.83
CA ARG A 14 -6.41 -29.80 20.68
C ARG A 14 -5.61 -28.75 19.88
N PHE A 15 -5.41 -28.95 18.58
CA PHE A 15 -4.73 -27.99 17.70
C PHE A 15 -5.68 -26.94 17.10
N PHE A 16 -6.97 -26.95 17.48
CA PHE A 16 -7.91 -25.94 17.02
C PHE A 16 -7.45 -24.53 17.41
N SER A 17 -7.31 -23.66 16.41
CA SER A 17 -6.91 -22.28 16.60
C SER A 17 -8.13 -21.37 16.56
N SER A 18 -8.46 -20.73 17.68
CA SER A 18 -9.48 -19.68 17.73
C SER A 18 -9.15 -18.50 16.81
N LEU A 19 -7.86 -18.24 16.55
CA LEU A 19 -7.40 -17.19 15.63
C LEU A 19 -7.68 -17.49 14.16
N ARG A 20 -7.62 -18.77 13.78
CA ARG A 20 -7.90 -19.23 12.40
C ARG A 20 -9.33 -19.71 12.22
N ALA A 21 -10.07 -19.91 13.33
CA ALA A 21 -11.36 -20.57 13.39
C ALA A 21 -11.34 -21.94 12.67
N SER A 22 -10.19 -22.61 12.69
CA SER A 22 -9.98 -23.88 12.02
C SER A 22 -8.95 -24.70 12.79
N ASN A 23 -9.00 -26.02 12.61
CA ASN A 23 -7.92 -26.89 13.03
C ASN A 23 -6.75 -26.83 12.03
N ILE A 24 -5.59 -27.35 12.41
CA ILE A 24 -4.51 -27.67 11.47
C ILE A 24 -4.96 -28.79 10.53
N THR A 25 -4.29 -28.97 9.39
CA THR A 25 -4.61 -30.12 8.52
C THR A 25 -4.07 -31.43 9.11
N ARG A 26 -4.58 -32.56 8.63
CA ARG A 26 -4.07 -33.88 9.07
C ARG A 26 -2.60 -34.05 8.69
N GLU A 27 -2.19 -33.54 7.54
CA GLU A 27 -0.82 -33.58 7.04
C GLU A 27 0.13 -32.75 7.93
N GLU A 28 -0.32 -31.58 8.40
CA GLU A 28 0.42 -30.74 9.36
C GLU A 28 0.58 -31.47 10.70
N TYR A 29 -0.47 -32.15 11.18
CA TYR A 29 -0.39 -32.93 12.43
C TYR A 29 0.56 -34.12 12.31
N GLU A 30 0.50 -34.87 11.21
CA GLU A 30 1.47 -35.94 10.92
C GLU A 30 2.90 -35.39 10.86
N GLN A 31 3.10 -34.18 10.32
CA GLN A 31 4.39 -33.53 10.34
C GLN A 31 4.87 -33.24 11.76
N CYS A 32 3.99 -32.74 12.65
CA CYS A 32 4.32 -32.58 14.06
C CYS A 32 4.74 -33.90 14.70
N GLN A 33 4.00 -34.98 14.45
CA GLN A 33 4.32 -36.33 14.95
C GLN A 33 5.68 -36.83 14.44
N ARG A 34 5.96 -36.66 13.14
CA ARG A 34 7.25 -37.01 12.53
C ARG A 34 8.39 -36.23 13.18
N VAL A 35 8.25 -34.92 13.39
CA VAL A 35 9.26 -34.09 14.04
C VAL A 35 9.50 -34.55 15.48
N PHE A 36 8.43 -34.79 16.25
CA PHE A 36 8.53 -35.26 17.63
C PHE A 36 9.31 -36.57 17.75
N GLN A 37 9.03 -37.53 16.86
CA GLN A 37 9.74 -38.80 16.80
C GLN A 37 11.18 -38.67 16.28
N MET A 38 11.38 -37.94 15.18
CA MET A 38 12.69 -37.81 14.50
C MET A 38 13.75 -37.16 15.41
N PHE A 39 13.35 -36.21 16.25
CA PHE A 39 14.24 -35.56 17.20
C PHE A 39 14.25 -36.23 18.58
N ASN A 40 13.56 -37.36 18.76
CA ASN A 40 13.42 -38.09 20.02
C ASN A 40 12.97 -37.16 21.18
N CYS A 41 11.93 -36.35 20.94
CA CYS A 41 11.41 -35.45 21.97
C CYS A 41 10.85 -36.27 23.14
N GLU A 42 11.27 -35.96 24.37
CA GLU A 42 10.75 -36.61 25.57
C GLU A 42 9.56 -35.84 26.16
N SER A 43 9.41 -34.57 25.75
CA SER A 43 8.38 -33.66 26.24
C SER A 43 7.93 -32.64 25.18
N ILE A 44 6.80 -31.98 25.42
CA ILE A 44 6.33 -30.82 24.63
C ILE A 44 7.35 -29.68 24.65
N LYS A 45 8.07 -29.51 25.76
CA LYS A 45 9.15 -28.53 25.88
C LYS A 45 10.25 -28.77 24.84
N ASP A 46 10.65 -30.01 24.61
CA ASP A 46 11.68 -30.34 23.61
C ASP A 46 11.19 -30.00 22.20
N PHE A 47 9.95 -30.39 21.90
CA PHE A 47 9.30 -30.07 20.63
C PHE A 47 9.21 -28.55 20.38
N LEU A 48 8.76 -27.78 21.37
CA LEU A 48 8.69 -26.32 21.29
C LEU A 48 10.08 -25.68 21.19
N THR A 49 11.08 -26.25 21.87
CA THR A 49 12.46 -25.76 21.77
C THR A 49 12.99 -25.92 20.36
N ILE A 50 12.75 -27.07 19.72
CA ILE A 50 13.10 -27.29 18.30
C ILE A 50 12.37 -26.31 17.40
N TYR A 51 11.06 -26.12 17.61
CA TYR A 51 10.27 -25.14 16.86
C TYR A 51 10.89 -23.74 16.94
N VAL A 52 11.18 -23.25 18.14
CA VAL A 52 11.79 -21.93 18.36
C VAL A 52 13.18 -21.84 17.73
N ILE A 53 13.99 -22.89 17.82
CA ILE A 53 15.31 -22.94 17.18
C ILE A 53 15.17 -22.83 15.65
N VAL A 54 14.26 -23.59 15.06
CA VAL A 54 14.01 -23.55 13.61
C VAL A 54 13.55 -22.15 13.17
N ASP A 55 12.63 -21.53 13.91
CA ASP A 55 12.17 -20.16 13.63
C ASP A 55 13.31 -19.14 13.70
N VAL A 56 14.17 -19.22 14.73
CA VAL A 56 15.33 -18.33 14.87
C VAL A 56 16.34 -18.56 13.75
N LEU A 57 16.61 -19.82 13.37
CA LEU A 57 17.51 -20.15 12.27
C LEU A 57 16.96 -19.67 10.92
N LEU A 58 15.67 -19.84 10.66
CA LEU A 58 15.01 -19.33 9.45
C LEU A 58 15.09 -17.81 9.39
N LEU A 59 14.78 -17.12 10.49
CA LEU A 59 14.91 -15.67 10.57
C LEU A 59 16.35 -15.21 10.34
N ALA A 60 17.33 -15.88 10.95
CA ALA A 60 18.74 -15.59 10.76
C ALA A 60 19.17 -15.77 9.30
N CYS A 61 18.79 -16.88 8.66
CA CYS A 61 19.06 -17.14 7.25
C CYS A 61 18.44 -16.07 6.33
N CYS A 62 17.16 -15.75 6.53
CA CYS A 62 16.46 -14.70 5.78
C CYS A 62 17.13 -13.33 5.98
N PHE A 63 17.50 -12.99 7.22
CA PHE A 63 18.12 -11.70 7.53
C PHE A 63 19.54 -11.59 7.01
N GLN A 64 20.35 -12.66 7.07
CA GLN A 64 21.68 -12.70 6.46
C GLN A 64 21.61 -12.52 4.94
N ARG A 65 20.67 -13.21 4.27
CA ARG A 65 20.43 -13.02 2.83
C ARG A 65 19.98 -11.59 2.54
N PHE A 66 19.05 -11.05 3.33
CA PHE A 66 18.59 -9.66 3.20
C PHE A 66 19.76 -8.69 3.33
N ARG A 67 20.61 -8.82 4.37
CA ARG A 67 21.80 -7.97 4.57
C ARG A 67 22.75 -8.07 3.39
N ALA A 68 23.08 -9.28 2.93
CA ALA A 68 23.99 -9.49 1.80
C ALA A 68 23.48 -8.87 0.50
N VAL A 69 22.19 -9.07 0.17
CA VAL A 69 21.56 -8.50 -1.03
C VAL A 69 21.51 -6.97 -0.98
N ASN A 70 21.12 -6.41 0.16
CA ASN A 70 21.03 -4.96 0.34
C ASN A 70 22.44 -4.31 0.34
N TYR A 71 23.43 -4.95 0.98
CA TYR A 71 24.81 -4.49 0.93
C TYR A 71 25.36 -4.52 -0.50
N SER A 72 25.12 -5.58 -1.27
CA SER A 72 25.53 -5.67 -2.67
C SER A 72 24.88 -4.60 -3.56
N ASN A 73 23.58 -4.33 -3.36
CA ASN A 73 22.85 -3.37 -4.20
C ASN A 73 23.12 -1.90 -3.84
N TYR A 74 23.32 -1.57 -2.56
CA TYR A 74 23.35 -0.18 -2.07
C TYR A 74 24.67 0.21 -1.39
N ASN A 75 25.55 -0.76 -1.15
CA ASN A 75 26.82 -0.58 -0.44
C ASN A 75 26.60 0.09 0.94
N LEU A 76 25.52 -0.29 1.62
CA LEU A 76 25.18 0.15 2.98
C LEU A 76 24.74 -1.06 3.79
N ASP A 77 25.26 -1.16 5.01
CA ASP A 77 24.86 -2.20 5.94
C ASP A 77 23.56 -1.80 6.66
N CYS A 78 22.53 -2.64 6.55
CA CYS A 78 21.25 -2.41 7.19
C CYS A 78 21.32 -2.46 8.73
N LEU A 79 22.36 -3.07 9.31
CA LEU A 79 22.55 -3.13 10.76
C LEU A 79 22.78 -1.77 11.42
N HIS A 80 23.19 -0.76 10.67
CA HIS A 80 23.34 0.61 11.18
C HIS A 80 22.01 1.37 11.28
N TYR A 81 20.89 0.73 10.95
CA TYR A 81 19.58 1.38 10.87
C TYR A 81 18.55 0.62 11.68
N ILE A 82 17.73 1.36 12.43
CA ILE A 82 16.66 0.79 13.26
C ILE A 82 15.52 0.22 12.40
N SER A 83 15.34 0.73 11.18
CA SER A 83 14.21 0.34 10.32
C SER A 83 14.58 0.34 8.83
N SER A 84 13.86 -0.47 8.04
CA SER A 84 14.01 -0.48 6.59
C SER A 84 13.72 0.87 5.93
N PRO A 85 12.70 1.67 6.32
CA PRO A 85 12.50 3.01 5.75
C PRO A 85 13.66 3.97 5.98
N SER A 86 14.27 3.99 7.18
CA SER A 86 15.46 4.81 7.44
C SER A 86 16.67 4.35 6.61
N TYR A 87 16.82 3.03 6.44
CA TYR A 87 17.85 2.44 5.60
C TYR A 87 17.70 2.86 4.13
N TYR A 88 16.52 2.62 3.55
CA TYR A 88 16.28 2.90 2.12
C TYR A 88 16.31 4.38 1.79
N PHE A 89 15.88 5.25 2.69
CA PHE A 89 16.04 6.69 2.52
C PHE A 89 17.51 7.09 2.40
N SER A 90 18.36 6.56 3.29
CA SER A 90 19.81 6.84 3.26
C SER A 90 20.50 6.22 2.03
N ALA A 91 20.09 5.01 1.64
CA ALA A 91 20.53 4.36 0.41
C ALA A 91 20.17 5.17 -0.84
N CYS A 92 18.95 5.72 -0.88
CA CYS A 92 18.48 6.58 -1.96
C CYS A 92 19.34 7.84 -2.08
N LEU A 93 19.53 8.59 -0.98
CA LEU A 93 20.36 9.81 -0.98
C LEU A 93 21.80 9.52 -1.43
N LYS A 94 22.40 8.44 -0.92
CA LYS A 94 23.75 8.00 -1.30
C LYS A 94 23.82 7.62 -2.79
N MET A 95 22.88 6.83 -3.28
CA MET A 95 22.87 6.36 -4.68
C MET A 95 22.71 7.51 -5.67
N CYS A 96 21.83 8.47 -5.34
CA CYS A 96 21.57 9.65 -6.14
C CYS A 96 22.65 10.73 -5.97
N ASN A 97 23.56 10.57 -5.00
CA ASN A 97 24.59 11.55 -4.64
C ASN A 97 24.01 12.97 -4.50
N ILE A 98 22.95 13.09 -3.71
CA ILE A 98 22.19 14.33 -3.56
C ILE A 98 22.23 14.83 -2.11
N SER A 99 22.36 16.14 -1.96
CA SER A 99 22.09 16.84 -0.70
C SER A 99 20.78 17.59 -0.86
N LEU A 100 19.83 17.34 0.03
CA LEU A 100 18.53 18.01 0.01
C LEU A 100 18.55 19.15 1.03
N GLU A 101 18.21 20.34 0.58
CA GLU A 101 17.84 21.41 1.50
C GLU A 101 16.49 21.04 2.14
N LEU A 102 16.31 21.43 3.40
CA LEU A 102 15.04 21.28 4.12
C LEU A 102 14.44 22.66 4.38
N LEU A 103 13.12 22.72 4.50
CA LEU A 103 12.44 23.93 4.94
C LEU A 103 12.89 24.28 6.37
N THR A 104 13.42 25.48 6.53
CA THR A 104 13.93 25.99 7.83
C THR A 104 12.88 26.80 8.58
N ASN A 105 11.93 27.41 7.87
CA ASN A 105 10.79 28.12 8.44
C ASN A 105 9.66 27.13 8.81
N ILE A 106 9.13 27.26 10.03
CA ILE A 106 8.09 26.38 10.56
C ILE A 106 6.72 26.60 9.91
N ASP A 107 6.38 27.84 9.53
CA ASP A 107 5.11 28.18 8.91
C ASP A 107 5.04 27.59 7.50
N ASP A 108 6.14 27.65 6.73
CA ASP A 108 6.26 27.02 5.41
C ASP A 108 6.11 25.51 5.53
N TYR A 109 6.78 24.92 6.53
CA TYR A 109 6.67 23.50 6.83
C TYR A 109 5.21 23.11 7.12
N LEU A 110 4.53 23.86 7.98
CA LEU A 110 3.14 23.62 8.37
C LEU A 110 2.18 23.85 7.19
N MET A 111 2.46 24.82 6.32
CA MET A 111 1.70 25.06 5.10
C MET A 111 1.76 23.82 4.20
N ILE A 112 2.97 23.33 3.88
CA ILE A 112 3.14 22.11 3.09
C ILE A 112 2.46 20.92 3.77
N GLU A 113 2.69 20.73 5.07
CA GLU A 113 2.07 19.63 5.84
C GLU A 113 0.53 19.68 5.77
N SER A 114 -0.06 20.86 5.93
CA SER A 114 -1.50 21.05 5.84
C SER A 114 -2.07 20.80 4.45
N GLY A 115 -1.24 20.94 3.41
CA GLY A 115 -1.58 20.68 2.01
C GLY A 115 -1.51 19.21 1.61
N ILE A 116 -0.82 18.35 2.38
CA ILE A 116 -0.66 16.92 2.07
C ILE A 116 -2.02 16.23 2.04
N ARG A 117 -2.39 15.70 0.87
CA ARG A 117 -3.57 14.85 0.68
C ARG A 117 -3.14 13.55 0.03
N GLY A 118 -3.53 12.43 0.64
CA GLY A 118 -3.24 11.09 0.11
C GLY A 118 -3.97 10.81 -1.21
N GLY A 119 -3.86 9.56 -1.67
CA GLY A 119 -4.56 9.10 -2.88
C GLY A 119 -6.08 9.27 -2.81
N LEU A 120 -6.69 9.47 -3.97
CA LEU A 120 -8.14 9.59 -4.12
C LEU A 120 -8.81 8.25 -3.75
N SER A 121 -9.87 8.25 -2.94
CA SER A 121 -10.71 7.07 -2.80
C SER A 121 -12.17 7.47 -2.67
N GLN A 122 -13.00 7.01 -3.62
CA GLN A 122 -14.37 7.47 -3.76
C GLN A 122 -15.24 6.41 -4.42
N VAL A 123 -16.47 6.30 -3.94
CA VAL A 123 -17.55 5.54 -4.58
C VAL A 123 -18.39 6.52 -5.40
N PHE A 124 -18.53 6.25 -6.70
CA PHE A 124 -19.41 7.00 -7.60
C PHE A 124 -20.74 6.26 -7.76
N ASN A 125 -20.67 4.96 -8.04
CA ASN A 125 -21.81 4.06 -8.10
C ASN A 125 -21.61 2.93 -7.09
N ARG A 126 -22.64 2.64 -6.29
CA ARG A 126 -22.57 1.59 -5.26
C ARG A 126 -22.68 0.17 -5.82
N HIS A 127 -23.18 0.04 -7.04
CA HIS A 127 -23.48 -1.24 -7.66
C HIS A 127 -23.22 -1.16 -9.17
N SER A 128 -22.66 -2.23 -9.72
CA SER A 128 -22.45 -2.41 -11.16
C SER A 128 -22.62 -3.87 -11.54
N THR A 129 -23.50 -4.12 -12.50
CA THR A 129 -23.75 -5.44 -13.08
C THR A 129 -23.54 -5.34 -14.61
N PRO A 130 -22.36 -5.68 -15.12
CA PRO A 130 -22.09 -5.64 -16.56
C PRO A 130 -22.89 -6.72 -17.32
N ASN A 131 -23.45 -6.37 -18.46
CA ASN A 131 -24.13 -7.31 -19.38
C ASN A 131 -23.12 -7.98 -20.31
N ASN A 132 -22.40 -8.97 -19.79
CA ASN A 132 -21.27 -9.60 -20.48
C ASN A 132 -21.73 -10.88 -21.24
N PRO A 133 -21.40 -11.08 -22.54
CA PRO A 133 -21.85 -12.22 -23.33
C PRO A 133 -21.36 -13.57 -22.83
N TYR A 134 -20.30 -13.57 -22.03
CA TYR A 134 -19.77 -14.78 -21.44
C TYR A 134 -20.58 -15.23 -20.22
N MET A 135 -21.52 -14.44 -19.69
CA MET A 135 -22.31 -14.81 -18.50
C MET A 135 -23.58 -15.61 -18.86
N SER A 136 -24.06 -16.44 -17.94
CA SER A 136 -25.32 -17.16 -18.08
C SER A 136 -26.54 -16.23 -18.05
N THR A 137 -26.42 -15.07 -17.41
CA THR A 137 -27.46 -14.04 -17.30
C THR A 137 -27.40 -12.99 -18.41
N PHE A 138 -26.66 -13.25 -19.50
CA PHE A 138 -26.53 -12.31 -20.61
C PHE A 138 -27.89 -12.06 -21.28
N ASP A 139 -28.23 -10.78 -21.46
CA ASP A 139 -29.41 -10.35 -22.20
C ASP A 139 -28.99 -9.82 -23.58
N PRO A 140 -29.28 -10.55 -24.67
CA PRO A 140 -28.99 -10.09 -26.03
C PRO A 140 -29.75 -8.83 -26.45
N SER A 141 -30.82 -8.45 -25.75
CA SER A 141 -31.61 -7.25 -26.04
C SER A 141 -31.02 -5.98 -25.43
N ALA A 142 -30.14 -6.12 -24.43
CA ALA A 142 -29.46 -5.02 -23.76
C ALA A 142 -28.04 -4.77 -24.33
N PRO A 143 -27.49 -3.55 -24.23
CA PRO A 143 -26.13 -3.27 -24.68
C PRO A 143 -25.09 -4.13 -23.97
N THR A 144 -24.15 -4.69 -24.73
CA THR A 144 -23.03 -5.46 -24.19
C THR A 144 -22.12 -4.58 -23.36
N SER A 145 -21.81 -5.01 -22.14
CA SER A 145 -20.93 -4.26 -21.23
C SER A 145 -20.04 -5.14 -20.36
N TYR A 146 -18.91 -4.57 -19.94
CA TYR A 146 -17.84 -5.26 -19.21
C TYR A 146 -17.40 -4.42 -18.01
N GLY A 147 -17.09 -5.08 -16.90
CA GLY A 147 -16.45 -4.47 -15.73
C GLY A 147 -14.94 -4.68 -15.78
N LEU A 148 -14.16 -3.62 -15.54
CA LEU A 148 -12.70 -3.67 -15.48
C LEU A 148 -12.20 -3.05 -14.17
N LEU A 149 -11.23 -3.71 -13.53
CA LEU A 149 -10.50 -3.15 -12.40
C LEU A 149 -9.08 -2.81 -12.86
N LEU A 150 -8.84 -1.53 -13.09
CA LEU A 150 -7.61 -1.02 -13.68
C LEU A 150 -6.73 -0.41 -12.59
N ASP A 151 -5.49 -0.88 -12.45
CA ASP A 151 -4.54 -0.53 -11.37
C ASP A 151 -3.21 -0.01 -11.95
N HIS A 152 -2.79 1.19 -11.56
CA HIS A 152 -1.55 1.77 -12.05
C HIS A 152 -0.32 1.03 -11.50
N ASN A 153 0.57 0.63 -12.40
CA ASN A 153 1.84 0.00 -12.03
C ASN A 153 2.74 0.97 -11.23
N SER A 154 2.78 0.77 -9.91
CA SER A 154 3.65 1.51 -8.98
C SER A 154 3.48 3.04 -9.10
N LEU A 155 2.25 3.54 -8.97
CA LEU A 155 1.88 4.94 -9.26
C LEU A 155 2.83 6.00 -8.65
N TYR A 156 3.18 5.88 -7.36
CA TYR A 156 4.10 6.84 -6.72
C TYR A 156 5.53 6.76 -7.28
N ALA A 157 6.01 5.57 -7.62
CA ALA A 157 7.31 5.39 -8.27
C ALA A 157 7.29 6.02 -9.67
N ALA A 158 6.19 5.84 -10.41
CA ALA A 158 5.99 6.44 -11.72
C ALA A 158 5.98 7.98 -11.62
N ALA A 159 5.38 8.56 -10.57
CA ALA A 159 5.41 9.99 -10.31
C ALA A 159 6.83 10.51 -10.02
N GLN A 160 7.59 9.82 -9.17
CA GLN A 160 8.98 10.19 -8.83
C GLN A 160 9.94 10.03 -10.02
N TRP A 161 9.61 9.15 -10.97
CA TRP A 161 10.36 8.95 -12.20
C TRP A 161 9.97 9.93 -13.30
N ALA A 162 8.68 10.24 -13.44
CA ALA A 162 8.14 11.02 -14.55
C ALA A 162 8.26 12.54 -14.36
N TYR A 163 8.50 13.04 -13.14
CA TYR A 163 8.61 14.47 -12.86
C TYR A 163 9.92 14.87 -12.16
N LYS A 164 10.33 16.13 -12.34
CA LYS A 164 11.40 16.75 -11.55
C LYS A 164 10.95 16.90 -10.10
N MET A 165 11.86 16.64 -9.17
CA MET A 165 11.59 16.67 -7.74
C MET A 165 12.41 17.78 -7.08
N PRO A 166 11.84 18.51 -6.10
CA PRO A 166 12.54 19.59 -5.40
C PRO A 166 13.86 19.13 -4.76
N ILE A 167 14.87 20.00 -4.76
CA ILE A 167 16.15 19.77 -4.11
C ILE A 167 16.53 20.87 -3.12
N GLY A 168 16.06 22.10 -3.33
CA GLY A 168 16.33 23.23 -2.43
C GLY A 168 15.99 24.58 -3.03
N ASN A 169 16.64 25.63 -2.53
CA ASN A 169 16.37 27.05 -2.81
C ASN A 169 14.88 27.37 -2.68
N PHE A 170 14.29 27.03 -1.53
CA PHE A 170 12.87 27.22 -1.28
C PHE A 170 12.57 28.70 -1.07
N GLN A 171 11.90 29.32 -2.03
CA GLN A 171 11.51 30.73 -1.97
C GLN A 171 10.01 30.86 -2.06
N ILE A 172 9.40 31.51 -1.07
CA ILE A 172 8.00 31.91 -1.13
C ILE A 172 7.90 33.11 -2.07
N LEU A 173 7.01 33.03 -3.06
CA LEU A 173 6.72 34.16 -3.94
C LEU A 173 6.02 35.29 -3.16
N SER A 174 6.39 36.51 -3.46
CA SER A 174 5.73 37.73 -2.99
C SER A 174 4.29 37.83 -3.51
N ASN A 175 3.44 38.61 -2.85
CA ASN A 175 2.07 38.86 -3.31
C ASN A 175 1.99 39.43 -4.73
N GLU A 176 3.01 40.13 -5.20
CA GLU A 176 3.12 40.62 -6.57
C GLU A 176 3.38 39.48 -7.55
N GLU A 177 4.41 38.67 -7.31
CA GLU A 177 4.71 37.48 -8.11
C GLU A 177 3.53 36.51 -8.13
N ILE A 178 2.79 36.37 -7.02
CA ILE A 178 1.56 35.57 -6.93
C ILE A 178 0.48 36.08 -7.88
N ARG A 179 0.25 37.39 -7.90
CA ARG A 179 -0.78 38.01 -8.75
C ARG A 179 -0.43 37.87 -10.23
N ASP A 180 0.85 37.96 -10.55
CA ASP A 180 1.36 37.88 -11.92
C ASP A 180 1.69 36.44 -12.36
N PHE A 181 1.53 35.46 -11.46
CA PHE A 181 1.82 34.05 -11.74
C PHE A 181 0.76 33.43 -12.65
N ASP A 182 1.06 33.32 -13.94
CA ASP A 182 0.26 32.51 -14.86
C ASP A 182 0.63 31.03 -14.71
N ILE A 183 -0.23 30.26 -14.04
CA ILE A 183 -0.09 28.81 -13.87
C ILE A 183 0.05 28.04 -15.19
N PHE A 184 -0.53 28.55 -16.29
CA PHE A 184 -0.45 27.92 -17.62
C PHE A 184 0.85 28.26 -18.35
N SER A 185 1.61 29.24 -17.87
CA SER A 185 2.92 29.61 -18.42
C SER A 185 4.06 28.73 -17.89
N VAL A 186 3.83 28.05 -16.76
CA VAL A 186 4.81 27.21 -16.07
C VAL A 186 5.16 25.99 -16.90
N ASP A 187 6.43 25.84 -17.24
CA ASP A 187 6.95 24.65 -17.90
C ASP A 187 7.08 23.51 -16.87
N VAL A 188 6.01 22.73 -16.72
CA VAL A 188 5.90 21.68 -15.69
C VAL A 188 6.88 20.51 -15.92
N ASN A 189 7.53 20.41 -17.08
CA ASN A 189 8.43 19.28 -17.41
C ASN A 189 9.73 19.64 -18.14
N GLY A 190 10.03 20.90 -18.42
CA GLY A 190 11.13 21.25 -19.32
C GLY A 190 10.87 20.83 -20.77
N ASP A 191 9.62 20.52 -21.12
CA ASP A 191 9.23 20.18 -22.48
C ASP A 191 7.78 20.59 -22.76
N LYS A 192 7.66 21.84 -23.25
CA LYS A 192 6.43 22.40 -23.79
C LYS A 192 5.90 21.61 -24.98
N GLU A 193 6.72 20.77 -25.64
CA GLU A 193 6.38 20.09 -26.88
C GLU A 193 5.44 18.91 -26.63
N TYR A 194 5.66 18.10 -25.59
CA TYR A 194 4.76 16.97 -25.28
C TYR A 194 3.34 17.41 -24.89
N GLN A 195 3.20 18.40 -24.00
CA GLN A 195 1.87 18.91 -23.60
C GLN A 195 1.20 19.72 -24.73
N ARG A 196 1.95 20.54 -25.49
CA ARG A 196 1.37 21.30 -26.62
C ARG A 196 1.08 20.41 -27.83
N GLU A 197 1.86 19.37 -28.11
CA GLU A 197 1.53 18.39 -29.14
C GLU A 197 0.24 17.64 -28.79
N LEU A 198 0.08 17.23 -27.52
CA LEU A 198 -1.14 16.55 -27.06
C LEU A 198 -2.38 17.45 -27.22
N LEU A 199 -2.27 18.73 -26.85
CA LEU A 199 -3.36 19.70 -26.92
C LEU A 199 -3.66 20.17 -28.36
N LYS A 200 -2.64 20.33 -29.21
CA LYS A 200 -2.81 20.75 -30.61
C LYS A 200 -3.30 19.64 -31.52
N LYS A 201 -2.86 18.38 -31.33
CA LYS A 201 -3.31 17.23 -32.14
C LYS A 201 -4.80 16.89 -31.91
N GLN A 202 -5.39 17.32 -30.78
CA GLN A 202 -6.72 16.90 -30.36
C GLN A 202 -7.84 17.96 -30.41
N ASN A 203 -7.53 19.22 -30.81
CA ASN A 203 -8.51 20.30 -31.03
C ASN A 203 -9.57 20.46 -29.90
N MET A 204 -9.15 20.40 -28.63
CA MET A 204 -10.07 20.32 -27.48
C MET A 204 -10.45 21.69 -26.89
N ARG A 205 -11.76 21.85 -26.59
CA ARG A 205 -12.33 22.73 -25.55
C ARG A 205 -12.78 21.87 -24.36
N TYR A 206 -12.68 22.38 -23.14
CA TYR A 206 -13.22 21.70 -21.95
C TYR A 206 -14.73 21.42 -22.11
N PRO A 207 -15.20 20.18 -21.94
CA PRO A 207 -16.63 19.91 -21.95
C PRO A 207 -17.27 20.51 -20.69
N LYS A 208 -18.34 21.30 -20.88
CA LYS A 208 -19.25 21.65 -19.79
C LYS A 208 -19.95 20.36 -19.32
N ASN A 209 -19.99 20.13 -18.02
CA ASN A 209 -20.70 19.03 -17.32
C ASN A 209 -20.05 17.64 -17.33
N SER A 210 -18.71 17.53 -17.27
CA SER A 210 -18.08 16.26 -16.88
C SER A 210 -18.12 16.05 -15.37
N VAL A 211 -18.40 14.81 -14.92
CA VAL A 211 -18.20 14.40 -13.53
C VAL A 211 -16.73 14.63 -13.20
N LYS A 212 -16.46 15.60 -12.32
CA LYS A 212 -15.12 15.94 -11.88
C LYS A 212 -14.62 14.80 -10.98
N LEU A 213 -13.49 14.18 -11.36
CA LEU A 213 -12.61 13.41 -10.48
C LEU A 213 -11.93 14.37 -9.49
N ILE A 214 -12.73 15.12 -8.74
CA ILE A 214 -12.27 16.07 -7.73
C ILE A 214 -13.04 15.78 -6.46
N ALA A 215 -12.36 15.17 -5.49
CA ALA A 215 -12.91 14.87 -4.17
C ALA A 215 -12.95 16.11 -3.25
N SER A 216 -13.37 17.27 -3.76
CA SER A 216 -13.63 18.42 -2.89
C SER A 216 -15.03 18.97 -3.12
N GLN A 217 -15.90 18.79 -2.12
CA GLN A 217 -17.19 19.47 -1.99
C GLN A 217 -17.07 20.94 -1.55
N ARG A 218 -15.86 21.50 -1.50
CA ARG A 218 -15.59 22.89 -1.13
C ARG A 218 -14.83 23.58 -2.24
N ASP A 219 -15.12 24.86 -2.45
CA ASP A 219 -14.23 25.75 -3.17
C ASP A 219 -12.87 25.70 -2.49
N LYS A 220 -11.88 25.16 -3.20
CA LYS A 220 -10.50 25.33 -2.79
C LYS A 220 -10.19 26.79 -3.07
N ASN A 221 -10.00 27.60 -2.03
CA ASN A 221 -9.12 28.75 -2.16
C ASN A 221 -7.83 28.18 -2.75
N ASN A 222 -7.48 28.60 -3.97
CA ASN A 222 -6.35 28.07 -4.70
C ASN A 222 -5.09 28.29 -3.86
N LEU A 223 -4.72 27.29 -3.06
CA LEU A 223 -3.38 27.18 -2.49
C LEU A 223 -2.50 26.75 -3.67
N VAL A 224 -2.23 27.72 -4.54
CA VAL A 224 -1.00 27.65 -5.33
C VAL A 224 0.09 27.69 -4.27
N ILE A 225 0.79 26.58 -4.11
CA ILE A 225 2.00 26.59 -3.28
C ILE A 225 2.97 27.46 -4.05
N HIS A 226 3.04 28.71 -3.63
CA HIS A 226 3.89 29.76 -4.17
C HIS A 226 5.34 29.55 -3.74
N LEU A 227 5.80 28.32 -3.89
CA LEU A 227 7.16 27.92 -3.58
C LEU A 227 7.85 27.67 -4.91
N ALA A 228 8.95 28.38 -5.16
CA ALA A 228 9.77 28.22 -6.36
C ALA A 228 11.05 27.42 -6.03
N PRO A 229 10.99 26.08 -5.92
CA PRO A 229 12.16 25.29 -5.62
C PRO A 229 13.07 25.13 -6.84
N LEU A 230 14.36 24.97 -6.59
CA LEU A 230 15.25 24.28 -7.50
C LEU A 230 14.81 22.80 -7.58
N GLN A 231 14.69 22.25 -8.79
CA GLN A 231 14.21 20.89 -9.03
C GLN A 231 15.12 20.13 -10.01
N SER A 232 15.19 18.80 -9.85
CA SER A 232 15.95 17.95 -10.78
C SER A 232 15.37 16.53 -10.87
N TRP A 233 15.87 15.74 -11.81
CA TRP A 233 15.45 14.35 -12.04
C TRP A 233 16.11 13.34 -11.08
N TRP A 234 16.60 13.79 -9.93
CA TRP A 234 17.52 13.02 -9.07
C TRP A 234 16.95 11.67 -8.61
N LEU A 235 15.63 11.53 -8.44
CA LEU A 235 15.00 10.26 -8.04
C LEU A 235 14.94 9.21 -9.15
N ARG A 236 15.09 9.57 -10.44
CA ARG A 236 15.00 8.62 -11.56
C ARG A 236 15.96 7.45 -11.40
N LYS A 237 17.22 7.74 -11.08
CA LYS A 237 18.26 6.72 -10.89
C LYS A 237 17.88 5.69 -9.82
N TRP A 238 17.30 6.15 -8.71
CA TRP A 238 16.83 5.27 -7.64
C TRP A 238 15.68 4.37 -8.11
N ILE A 239 14.69 4.94 -8.80
CA ILE A 239 13.54 4.18 -9.31
C ILE A 239 13.94 3.16 -10.37
N GLU A 240 14.77 3.55 -11.33
CA GLU A 240 15.26 2.68 -12.41
C GLU A 240 16.07 1.52 -11.85
N THR A 241 17.03 1.80 -10.96
CA THR A 241 17.88 0.76 -10.36
C THR A 241 17.04 -0.28 -9.61
N ASN A 242 16.08 0.16 -8.80
CA ASN A 242 15.22 -0.74 -8.04
C ASN A 242 14.22 -1.49 -8.93
N THR A 243 13.75 -0.87 -10.02
CA THR A 243 12.90 -1.54 -11.00
C THR A 243 13.67 -2.64 -11.74
N GLU A 244 14.92 -2.40 -12.10
CA GLU A 244 15.79 -3.42 -12.72
C GLU A 244 16.16 -4.54 -11.74
N ILE A 245 16.45 -4.22 -10.48
CA ILE A 245 16.63 -5.24 -9.43
C ILE A 245 15.39 -6.13 -9.35
N ARG A 246 14.19 -5.53 -9.36
CA ARG A 246 12.93 -6.28 -9.31
C ARG A 246 12.74 -7.19 -10.52
N LYS A 247 13.09 -6.73 -11.72
CA LYS A 247 13.01 -7.53 -12.96
C LYS A 247 13.97 -8.71 -12.99
N ARG A 248 15.22 -8.51 -12.54
CA ARG A 248 16.27 -9.55 -12.53
C ARG A 248 16.20 -10.50 -11.32
N SER A 249 15.38 -10.19 -10.32
CA SER A 249 15.28 -10.98 -9.09
C SER A 249 14.83 -12.40 -9.39
N ALA A 250 15.60 -13.39 -8.96
CA ALA A 250 15.25 -14.80 -9.12
C ALA A 250 14.17 -15.24 -8.14
N THR A 251 14.08 -14.58 -6.98
CA THR A 251 13.14 -14.91 -5.92
C THR A 251 12.08 -13.83 -5.71
N LYS A 252 10.89 -14.25 -5.29
CA LYS A 252 9.80 -13.33 -4.93
C LYS A 252 10.20 -12.37 -3.81
N ILE A 253 10.99 -12.84 -2.83
CA ILE A 253 11.46 -12.05 -1.69
C ILE A 253 12.33 -10.88 -2.15
N GLU A 254 13.26 -11.10 -3.06
CA GLU A 254 14.14 -10.06 -3.60
C GLU A 254 13.35 -9.04 -4.43
N SER A 255 12.44 -9.51 -5.28
CA SER A 255 11.53 -8.65 -6.05
C SER A 255 10.67 -7.77 -5.12
N ASP A 256 10.10 -8.36 -4.07
CA ASP A 256 9.27 -7.64 -3.09
C ASP A 256 10.11 -6.67 -2.25
N THR A 257 11.38 -6.98 -2.00
CA THR A 257 12.33 -6.10 -1.30
C THR A 257 12.62 -4.84 -2.12
N ALA A 258 12.88 -4.99 -3.42
CA ALA A 258 13.09 -3.86 -4.32
C ALA A 258 11.81 -3.02 -4.53
N LYS A 259 10.63 -3.65 -4.51
CA LYS A 259 9.36 -2.89 -4.47
C LYS A 259 9.22 -2.11 -3.16
N LYS A 260 9.54 -2.74 -2.03
CA LYS A 260 9.46 -2.11 -0.70
C LYS A 260 10.47 -0.98 -0.54
N SER A 261 11.66 -1.06 -1.12
CA SER A 261 12.67 0.01 -1.02
C SER A 261 12.16 1.33 -1.59
N ILE A 262 11.50 1.30 -2.76
CA ILE A 262 10.88 2.47 -3.38
C ILE A 262 9.77 3.03 -2.48
N ASN A 263 8.82 2.19 -2.09
CA ASN A 263 7.68 2.61 -1.26
C ASN A 263 8.12 3.14 0.11
N ALA A 264 9.13 2.53 0.72
CA ALA A 264 9.66 2.94 2.02
C ALA A 264 10.43 4.26 1.92
N THR A 265 11.14 4.51 0.82
CA THR A 265 11.79 5.79 0.56
C THR A 265 10.76 6.93 0.49
N PHE A 266 9.69 6.74 -0.28
CA PHE A 266 8.57 7.66 -0.31
C PHE A 266 7.93 7.85 1.08
N GLY A 267 7.66 6.76 1.80
CA GLY A 267 7.09 6.81 3.15
C GLY A 267 7.96 7.60 4.13
N SER A 268 9.29 7.55 3.98
CA SER A 268 10.22 8.33 4.79
C SER A 268 10.12 9.84 4.55
N PHE A 269 9.70 10.29 3.37
CA PHE A 269 9.47 11.73 3.10
C PHE A 269 8.32 12.27 3.94
N LEU A 270 7.32 11.43 4.26
CA LEU A 270 6.09 11.78 4.98
C LEU A 270 6.09 11.28 6.43
N LEU A 271 7.25 10.88 6.96
CA LEU A 271 7.34 10.31 8.30
C LEU A 271 6.99 11.35 9.36
N SER A 272 5.88 11.14 10.08
CA SER A 272 5.44 12.02 11.15
C SER A 272 6.34 11.95 12.39
N LYS A 273 7.18 12.98 12.57
CA LYS A 273 8.06 13.12 13.74
C LYS A 273 7.29 13.31 15.04
N ARG A 274 6.10 13.93 15.00
CA ARG A 274 5.24 14.14 16.19
C ARG A 274 4.66 12.84 16.76
N LYS A 275 4.59 11.78 15.95
CA LYS A 275 4.10 10.46 16.39
C LYS A 275 5.20 9.58 16.98
N GLN A 276 6.46 10.00 16.92
CA GLN A 276 7.55 9.21 17.50
C GLN A 276 7.41 9.14 19.02
N ARG A 277 7.80 7.99 19.57
CA ARG A 277 7.85 7.70 21.00
C ARG A 277 9.25 7.26 21.36
N LYS A 278 9.69 7.65 22.55
CA LYS A 278 10.90 7.11 23.17
C LYS A 278 10.47 5.97 24.09
N VAL A 279 10.93 4.77 23.80
CA VAL A 279 10.68 3.59 24.63
C VAL A 279 11.91 3.33 25.50
N VAL A 280 11.70 3.08 26.78
CA VAL A 280 12.74 2.69 27.73
C VAL A 280 12.31 1.40 28.42
N LEU A 281 13.19 0.40 28.42
CA LEU A 281 12.99 -0.85 29.14
C LEU A 281 13.47 -0.71 30.59
N LEU A 282 12.64 -1.11 31.55
CA LEU A 282 12.89 -0.99 32.97
C LEU A 282 12.83 -2.35 33.65
N GLY A 283 13.85 -2.66 34.44
CA GLY A 283 14.05 -3.96 35.07
C GLY A 283 13.42 -4.12 36.47
N SER A 284 12.60 -3.18 36.93
CA SER A 284 12.00 -3.25 38.27
C SER A 284 10.77 -2.35 38.41
N GLU A 285 9.87 -2.76 39.29
CA GLU A 285 8.69 -1.99 39.67
C GLU A 285 9.05 -0.62 40.26
N LYS A 286 10.10 -0.54 41.08
CA LYS A 286 10.61 0.74 41.63
C LYS A 286 11.08 1.69 40.53
N ALA A 287 11.68 1.18 39.46
CA ALA A 287 12.06 1.99 38.31
C ALA A 287 10.82 2.45 37.53
N LEU A 288 9.83 1.56 37.35
CA LEU A 288 8.55 1.88 36.72
C LEU A 288 7.80 2.99 37.48
N ALA A 289 7.66 2.86 38.79
CA ALA A 289 7.00 3.85 39.66
C ALA A 289 7.65 5.24 39.60
N ARG A 290 8.96 5.32 39.31
CA ARG A 290 9.65 6.61 39.07
C ARG A 290 9.44 7.11 37.63
N ALA A 291 9.43 6.20 36.67
CA ALA A 291 9.26 6.50 35.25
C ALA A 291 7.90 7.11 34.92
N VAL A 292 6.81 6.58 35.50
CA VAL A 292 5.44 7.07 35.28
C VAL A 292 5.22 8.50 35.78
N LYS A 293 6.03 8.97 36.75
CA LYS A 293 5.94 10.32 37.30
C LYS A 293 6.55 11.40 36.39
N ARG A 294 7.19 11.01 35.28
CA ARG A 294 7.82 11.98 34.38
C ARG A 294 6.75 12.66 33.52
N PRO A 295 6.85 13.99 33.28
CA PRO A 295 5.80 14.76 32.60
C PRO A 295 5.56 14.37 31.14
N LEU A 296 6.54 13.73 30.49
CA LEU A 296 6.44 13.27 29.11
C LEU A 296 5.94 11.82 29.00
N PHE A 297 5.57 11.18 30.11
CA PHE A 297 5.04 9.82 30.13
C PHE A 297 3.78 9.73 29.24
N THR A 298 3.65 8.63 28.51
CA THR A 298 2.50 8.37 27.62
C THR A 298 1.81 7.06 27.98
N GLY A 299 2.56 6.03 28.34
CA GLY A 299 2.03 4.71 28.66
C GLY A 299 3.14 3.75 29.05
N PHE A 300 2.78 2.57 29.55
CA PHE A 300 3.71 1.46 29.74
C PHE A 300 3.04 0.13 29.43
N THR A 301 3.86 -0.86 29.11
CA THR A 301 3.46 -2.25 28.92
C THR A 301 4.32 -3.12 29.83
N ILE A 302 3.70 -3.96 30.64
CA ILE A 302 4.41 -4.98 31.43
C ILE A 302 4.70 -6.15 30.50
N ILE A 303 5.99 -6.45 30.28
CA ILE A 303 6.42 -7.57 29.45
C ILE A 303 6.47 -8.84 30.30
N ASN A 304 7.03 -8.74 31.51
CA ASN A 304 6.99 -9.76 32.54
C ASN A 304 7.22 -9.13 33.93
N GLU A 305 7.27 -9.96 34.98
CA GLU A 305 7.44 -9.54 36.38
C GLU A 305 8.64 -8.60 36.61
N ASN A 306 9.69 -8.75 35.81
CA ASN A 306 10.95 -8.01 35.96
C ASN A 306 11.23 -7.05 34.80
N LEU A 307 10.29 -6.86 33.86
CA LEU A 307 10.53 -6.06 32.67
C LEU A 307 9.28 -5.31 32.24
N SER A 308 9.40 -3.98 32.16
CA SER A 308 8.35 -3.11 31.63
C SER A 308 8.92 -2.19 30.56
N ALA A 309 8.17 -1.97 29.48
CA ALA A 309 8.46 -0.97 28.48
C ALA A 309 7.68 0.30 28.80
N VAL A 310 8.36 1.42 29.00
CA VAL A 310 7.73 2.73 29.26
C VAL A 310 7.92 3.65 28.07
N GLU A 311 6.83 4.27 27.63
CA GLU A 311 6.78 5.18 26.50
C GLU A 311 6.73 6.64 26.93
N TYR A 312 7.53 7.46 26.27
CA TYR A 312 7.54 8.91 26.45
C TYR A 312 7.36 9.65 25.12
N LYS A 313 6.73 10.82 25.20
CA LYS A 313 6.85 11.85 24.15
C LYS A 313 8.29 12.40 24.16
N PRO A 314 8.87 12.70 22.99
CA PRO A 314 10.16 13.38 22.94
C PRO A 314 10.03 14.82 23.47
N LEU A 315 11.04 15.31 24.19
CA LEU A 315 11.09 16.69 24.70
C LEU A 315 11.20 17.72 23.57
N GLN A 316 11.93 17.36 22.52
CA GLN A 316 12.14 18.17 21.33
C GLN A 316 11.85 17.32 20.09
N ILE A 317 11.19 17.94 19.11
CA ILE A 317 10.85 17.31 17.84
C ILE A 317 11.65 18.01 16.75
N VAL A 318 12.55 17.26 16.10
CA VAL A 318 13.35 17.77 14.98
C VAL A 318 12.64 17.42 13.67
N MET A 319 12.23 18.45 12.94
CA MET A 319 11.51 18.33 11.67
C MET A 319 12.50 18.14 10.50
N ASP A 320 13.20 17.00 10.48
CA ASP A 320 14.26 16.69 9.51
C ASP A 320 13.76 15.94 8.24
N ARG A 321 12.46 15.99 7.96
CA ARG A 321 11.85 15.23 6.86
C ARG A 321 11.46 16.13 5.69
N PRO A 322 11.79 15.73 4.44
CA PRO A 322 11.51 16.53 3.25
C PRO A 322 10.05 16.37 2.83
N TYR A 323 9.12 16.92 3.61
CA TYR A 323 7.68 16.79 3.37
C TYR A 323 7.25 17.30 2.00
N ILE A 324 7.95 18.30 1.46
CA ILE A 324 7.73 18.80 0.10
C ILE A 324 7.88 17.70 -0.96
N LEU A 325 8.84 16.79 -0.81
CA LEU A 325 8.98 15.65 -1.73
C LEU A 325 7.77 14.72 -1.66
N GLY A 326 7.27 14.48 -0.45
CA GLY A 326 6.08 13.69 -0.21
C GLY A 326 4.85 14.34 -0.83
N PHE A 327 4.68 15.65 -0.64
CA PHE A 327 3.63 16.46 -1.25
C PHE A 327 3.69 16.38 -2.79
N CYS A 328 4.83 16.72 -3.41
CA CYS A 328 4.99 16.68 -4.87
C CYS A 328 4.73 15.27 -5.43
N THR A 329 5.21 14.22 -4.77
CA THR A 329 4.95 12.83 -5.19
C THR A 329 3.44 12.54 -5.24
N LEU A 330 2.69 12.97 -4.22
CA LEU A 330 1.23 12.75 -4.14
C LEU A 330 0.47 13.54 -5.21
N GLU A 331 0.84 14.79 -5.47
CA GLU A 331 0.21 15.60 -6.52
C GLU A 331 0.53 15.06 -7.93
N HIS A 332 1.79 14.74 -8.21
CA HIS A 332 2.20 14.15 -9.48
C HIS A 332 1.56 12.77 -9.74
N ALA A 333 1.40 11.96 -8.69
CA ALA A 333 0.69 10.68 -8.78
C ALA A 333 -0.77 10.87 -9.16
N LYS A 334 -1.47 11.84 -8.54
CA LYS A 334 -2.84 12.20 -8.94
C LYS A 334 -2.90 12.70 -10.38
N ALA A 335 -1.92 13.51 -10.82
CA ALA A 335 -1.85 13.99 -12.19
C ALA A 335 -1.72 12.84 -13.20
N ILE A 336 -0.84 11.86 -12.97
CA ILE A 336 -0.70 10.65 -13.82
C ILE A 336 -2.01 9.86 -13.85
N PHE A 337 -2.61 9.64 -12.68
CA PHE A 337 -3.85 8.90 -12.53
C PHE A 337 -5.00 9.55 -13.33
N TYR A 338 -5.17 10.87 -13.17
CA TYR A 338 -6.19 11.64 -13.90
C TYR A 338 -5.89 11.70 -15.40
N ALA A 339 -4.63 11.85 -15.77
CA ALA A 339 -4.23 11.94 -17.17
C ALA A 339 -4.61 10.67 -17.94
N TYR A 340 -4.37 9.48 -17.37
CA TYR A 340 -4.75 8.24 -18.05
C TYR A 340 -6.27 8.11 -18.20
N TYR A 341 -7.04 8.40 -17.16
CA TYR A 341 -8.50 8.35 -17.27
C TYR A 341 -9.05 9.36 -18.29
N TYR A 342 -8.67 10.64 -18.18
CA TYR A 342 -9.26 11.72 -18.99
C TYR A 342 -8.69 11.86 -20.39
N PHE A 343 -7.42 11.46 -20.63
CA PHE A 343 -6.76 11.61 -21.92
C PHE A 343 -6.59 10.28 -22.68
N THR A 344 -6.76 9.14 -22.00
CA THR A 344 -6.71 7.82 -22.65
C THR A 344 -8.09 7.17 -22.69
N LEU A 345 -8.68 6.88 -21.52
CA LEU A 345 -9.91 6.07 -21.45
C LEU A 345 -11.17 6.85 -21.87
N LYS A 346 -11.34 8.06 -21.36
CA LYS A 346 -12.53 8.87 -21.64
C LYS A 346 -12.64 9.25 -23.13
N PRO A 347 -11.56 9.62 -23.86
CA PRO A 347 -11.63 9.83 -25.29
C PRO A 347 -11.83 8.56 -26.10
N PHE A 348 -11.27 7.42 -25.67
CA PHE A 348 -11.44 6.14 -26.35
C PHE A 348 -12.88 5.62 -26.28
N TYR A 349 -13.51 5.69 -25.10
CA TYR A 349 -14.86 5.18 -24.88
C TYR A 349 -15.96 6.23 -25.03
N CYS A 350 -15.63 7.53 -24.99
CA CYS A 350 -16.60 8.63 -24.96
C CYS A 350 -17.63 8.45 -23.83
N ASP A 351 -18.92 8.35 -24.14
CA ASP A 351 -19.99 8.14 -23.16
C ASP A 351 -20.24 6.67 -22.83
N ARG A 352 -19.49 5.75 -23.44
CA ARG A 352 -19.56 4.31 -23.18
C ARG A 352 -18.78 3.86 -21.95
N ILE A 353 -18.15 4.77 -21.21
CA ILE A 353 -17.41 4.46 -19.97
C ILE A 353 -18.05 5.12 -18.77
N THR A 354 -18.33 4.30 -17.76
CA THR A 354 -18.83 4.71 -16.45
C THR A 354 -17.77 4.43 -15.40
N LEU A 355 -17.35 5.46 -14.66
CA LEU A 355 -16.49 5.30 -13.50
C LEU A 355 -17.33 4.97 -12.27
N ASN A 356 -17.12 3.80 -11.67
CA ASN A 356 -17.92 3.37 -10.51
C ASN A 356 -17.20 3.57 -9.18
N TYR A 357 -15.89 3.33 -9.15
CA TYR A 357 -15.11 3.36 -7.92
C TYR A 357 -13.65 3.74 -8.18
N VAL A 358 -13.02 4.42 -7.22
CA VAL A 358 -11.59 4.75 -7.20
C VAL A 358 -11.00 4.39 -5.84
N ASP A 359 -9.81 3.78 -5.84
CA ASP A 359 -8.96 3.61 -4.66
C ASP A 359 -7.47 3.79 -4.98
N THR A 360 -6.95 4.96 -4.62
CA THR A 360 -5.55 5.40 -4.65
C THR A 360 -4.92 5.38 -6.04
N ASP A 361 -4.63 4.18 -6.54
CA ASP A 361 -3.96 3.85 -7.79
C ASP A 361 -4.82 2.98 -8.70
N SER A 362 -6.01 2.59 -8.26
CA SER A 362 -6.96 1.79 -9.03
C SER A 362 -8.30 2.49 -9.26
N TYR A 363 -8.98 2.10 -10.34
CA TYR A 363 -10.38 2.42 -10.57
C TYR A 363 -11.12 1.24 -11.18
N PHE A 364 -12.39 1.11 -10.78
CA PHE A 364 -13.32 0.20 -11.40
C PHE A 364 -14.22 0.96 -12.37
N VAL A 365 -14.23 0.52 -13.62
CA VAL A 365 -15.03 1.10 -14.70
C VAL A 365 -15.94 0.05 -15.32
N THR A 366 -17.11 0.49 -15.77
CA THR A 366 -17.99 -0.30 -16.63
C THR A 366 -17.96 0.30 -18.02
N VAL A 367 -17.68 -0.51 -19.02
CA VAL A 367 -17.58 -0.08 -20.42
C VAL A 367 -18.62 -0.79 -21.28
N VAL A 368 -19.29 -0.05 -22.16
CA VAL A 368 -20.23 -0.57 -23.15
C VAL A 368 -19.49 -0.75 -24.48
N THR A 369 -19.30 -1.98 -24.93
CA THR A 369 -18.51 -2.29 -26.13
C THR A 369 -18.84 -3.68 -26.66
N LYS A 370 -18.41 -3.99 -27.88
CA LYS A 370 -18.61 -5.31 -28.49
C LYS A 370 -17.58 -6.33 -28.01
N ASP A 371 -16.32 -5.91 -27.87
CA ASP A 371 -15.23 -6.76 -27.41
C ASP A 371 -14.23 -5.91 -26.60
N VAL A 372 -14.31 -6.00 -25.27
CA VAL A 372 -13.41 -5.27 -24.38
C VAL A 372 -11.95 -5.71 -24.54
N TYR A 373 -11.71 -6.96 -24.91
CA TYR A 373 -10.36 -7.47 -25.08
C TYR A 373 -9.71 -6.85 -26.33
N GLN A 374 -10.49 -6.63 -27.39
CA GLN A 374 -10.01 -5.92 -28.58
C GLN A 374 -9.77 -4.43 -28.27
N ASP A 375 -10.61 -3.83 -27.44
CA ASP A 375 -10.38 -2.46 -26.97
C ASP A 375 -9.05 -2.36 -26.21
N LEU A 376 -8.77 -3.28 -25.28
CA LEU A 376 -7.53 -3.30 -24.49
C LEU A 376 -6.26 -3.50 -25.34
N GLU A 377 -6.34 -4.14 -26.52
CA GLU A 377 -5.22 -4.21 -27.49
C GLU A 377 -4.89 -2.83 -28.09
N ASN A 378 -5.93 -2.02 -28.31
CA ASN A 378 -5.81 -0.72 -28.97
C ASN A 378 -5.56 0.43 -27.98
N ILE A 379 -5.82 0.21 -26.69
CA ILE A 379 -5.53 1.19 -25.64
C ILE A 379 -4.03 1.10 -25.28
N PRO A 380 -3.28 2.23 -25.33
CA PRO A 380 -1.87 2.21 -25.01
C PRO A 380 -1.62 1.94 -23.52
N ASN A 381 -0.47 1.35 -23.22
CA ASN A 381 0.07 1.16 -21.87
C ASN A 381 -0.82 0.30 -20.95
N VAL A 382 -1.56 -0.66 -21.49
CA VAL A 382 -2.27 -1.68 -20.69
C VAL A 382 -1.32 -2.83 -20.36
N ASP A 383 -1.21 -3.18 -19.07
CA ASP A 383 -0.47 -4.36 -18.59
C ASP A 383 -1.41 -5.56 -18.44
N THR A 384 -1.26 -6.52 -19.36
CA THR A 384 -2.00 -7.79 -19.41
C THR A 384 -1.12 -8.99 -19.03
N SER A 385 0.01 -8.76 -18.38
CA SER A 385 0.99 -9.81 -18.06
C SER A 385 0.50 -10.86 -17.06
N ASN A 386 -0.60 -10.60 -16.36
CA ASN A 386 -1.27 -11.52 -15.44
C ASN A 386 -2.40 -12.34 -16.08
N TYR A 387 -2.68 -12.16 -17.38
CA TYR A 387 -3.66 -12.98 -18.07
C TYR A 387 -3.15 -14.42 -18.19
N PRO A 388 -4.04 -15.42 -18.35
CA PRO A 388 -3.64 -16.79 -18.65
C PRO A 388 -2.70 -16.86 -19.86
N GLN A 389 -1.68 -17.73 -19.82
CA GLN A 389 -0.65 -17.80 -20.88
C GLN A 389 -1.21 -18.12 -22.27
N ASN A 390 -2.34 -18.83 -22.32
CA ASN A 390 -3.06 -19.18 -23.55
C ASN A 390 -4.00 -18.07 -24.04
N HIS A 391 -4.16 -16.97 -23.30
CA HIS A 391 -5.03 -15.87 -23.68
C HIS A 391 -4.35 -14.97 -24.73
N ARG A 392 -5.09 -14.53 -25.75
CA ARG A 392 -4.54 -13.72 -26.87
C ARG A 392 -3.83 -12.44 -26.42
N LEU A 393 -4.31 -11.84 -25.33
CA LEU A 393 -3.74 -10.62 -24.74
C LEU A 393 -2.53 -10.86 -23.82
N HIS A 394 -2.19 -12.10 -23.49
CA HIS A 394 -1.10 -12.35 -22.56
C HIS A 394 0.21 -11.79 -23.13
N SER A 395 0.77 -10.77 -22.48
CA SER A 395 2.01 -10.15 -22.91
C SER A 395 2.84 -9.71 -21.72
N LEU A 396 4.13 -10.04 -21.75
CA LEU A 396 5.09 -9.60 -20.73
C LEU A 396 5.68 -8.20 -21.03
N SER A 397 5.34 -7.60 -22.17
CA SER A 397 5.88 -6.32 -22.65
C SER A 397 5.67 -5.16 -21.66
N ASN A 398 4.52 -5.13 -20.99
CA ASN A 398 4.14 -4.08 -20.05
C ASN A 398 4.23 -4.53 -18.59
N LYS A 399 4.73 -5.73 -18.31
CA LYS A 399 4.77 -6.33 -16.96
C LYS A 399 5.45 -5.42 -15.96
N SER A 400 4.68 -4.88 -15.02
CA SER A 400 5.17 -3.96 -13.97
C SER A 400 5.93 -2.74 -14.52
N ARG A 401 5.70 -2.37 -15.78
CA ARG A 401 6.30 -1.18 -16.39
C ARG A 401 5.63 0.08 -15.83
N LEU A 402 6.43 1.09 -15.47
CA LEU A 402 5.91 2.36 -14.97
C LEU A 402 5.02 3.03 -16.01
N LEU A 403 4.07 3.85 -15.55
CA LEU A 403 3.06 4.55 -16.37
C LEU A 403 2.08 3.63 -17.12
N CYS A 404 2.18 2.31 -16.95
CA CYS A 404 1.17 1.37 -17.42
C CYS A 404 0.06 1.15 -16.38
N VAL A 405 -1.10 0.72 -16.87
CA VAL A 405 -2.27 0.36 -16.06
C VAL A 405 -2.58 -1.10 -16.30
N LYS A 406 -2.63 -1.87 -15.22
CA LYS A 406 -2.85 -3.30 -15.23
C LYS A 406 -4.33 -3.62 -15.06
N ASP A 407 -4.87 -4.55 -15.85
CA ASP A 407 -6.14 -5.18 -15.47
C ASP A 407 -5.90 -6.16 -14.33
N GLU A 408 -6.32 -5.77 -13.14
CA GLU A 408 -6.05 -6.50 -11.91
C GLU A 408 -6.80 -7.84 -11.83
N LEU A 409 -7.90 -7.97 -12.59
CA LEU A 409 -8.70 -9.20 -12.66
C LEU A 409 -8.15 -10.20 -13.67
N GLY A 410 -7.16 -9.82 -14.49
CA GLY A 410 -6.45 -10.72 -15.39
C GLY A 410 -7.35 -11.35 -16.45
N GLY A 411 -8.32 -10.59 -16.95
CA GLY A 411 -9.29 -11.04 -17.95
C GLY A 411 -10.48 -11.82 -17.41
N CYS A 412 -10.54 -12.08 -16.09
CA CYS A 412 -11.68 -12.74 -15.45
C CYS A 412 -12.98 -11.95 -15.68
N VAL A 413 -14.07 -12.66 -15.98
CA VAL A 413 -15.35 -12.03 -16.30
C VAL A 413 -16.02 -11.56 -15.03
N VAL A 414 -16.24 -10.24 -14.90
CA VAL A 414 -16.96 -9.65 -13.77
C VAL A 414 -18.45 -9.87 -13.92
N GLU A 415 -19.06 -10.44 -12.88
CA GLU A 415 -20.51 -10.63 -12.79
C GLU A 415 -21.20 -9.48 -12.08
N GLU A 416 -20.64 -9.07 -10.94
CA GLU A 416 -21.26 -8.08 -10.07
C GLU A 416 -20.17 -7.39 -9.25
N ALA A 417 -20.30 -6.08 -9.07
CA ALA A 417 -19.43 -5.30 -8.20
C ALA A 417 -20.27 -4.41 -7.28
N ILE A 418 -19.99 -4.50 -5.98
CA ILE A 418 -20.65 -3.72 -4.92
C ILE A 418 -19.60 -2.88 -4.19
N PHE A 419 -19.85 -1.58 -4.13
CA PHE A 419 -19.01 -0.57 -3.49
C PHE A 419 -19.80 0.12 -2.39
N ILE A 420 -19.53 -0.22 -1.12
CA ILE A 420 -20.31 0.29 0.02
C ILE A 420 -19.75 1.65 0.47
N LYS A 421 -18.43 1.69 0.68
CA LYS A 421 -17.69 2.90 1.10
C LYS A 421 -16.23 2.79 0.65
N SER A 422 -15.47 3.87 0.83
CA SER A 422 -14.02 3.88 0.59
C SER A 422 -13.36 2.67 1.27
N LYS A 423 -12.59 1.89 0.48
CA LYS A 423 -11.84 0.70 0.90
C LYS A 423 -12.71 -0.44 1.45
N CYS A 424 -13.97 -0.49 1.00
CA CYS A 424 -14.97 -1.48 1.39
C CYS A 424 -15.80 -1.88 0.16
N TYR A 425 -15.41 -2.97 -0.49
CA TYR A 425 -16.04 -3.44 -1.72
C TYR A 425 -15.91 -4.96 -1.91
N ALA A 426 -16.79 -5.52 -2.74
CA ALA A 426 -16.73 -6.88 -3.22
C ALA A 426 -16.94 -6.89 -4.73
N ILE A 427 -16.08 -7.61 -5.46
CA ILE A 427 -16.20 -7.81 -6.91
C ILE A 427 -16.27 -9.32 -7.14
N ARG A 428 -17.42 -9.80 -7.60
CA ARG A 428 -17.62 -11.20 -7.97
C ARG A 428 -17.25 -11.38 -9.44
N THR A 429 -16.34 -12.31 -9.69
CA THR A 429 -15.99 -12.80 -11.03
C THR A 429 -16.47 -14.24 -11.16
N LYS A 430 -16.43 -14.79 -12.38
CA LYS A 430 -16.75 -16.20 -12.61
C LYS A 430 -15.87 -17.17 -11.83
N GLU A 431 -14.62 -16.80 -11.58
CA GLU A 431 -13.60 -17.65 -10.98
C GLU A 431 -13.49 -17.47 -9.47
N ASP A 432 -13.58 -16.23 -8.98
CA ASP A 432 -13.41 -15.89 -7.55
C ASP A 432 -14.15 -14.60 -7.16
N THR A 433 -14.30 -14.35 -5.86
CA THR A 433 -14.82 -13.08 -5.32
C THR A 433 -13.71 -12.30 -4.62
N LYS A 434 -13.34 -11.17 -5.21
CA LYS A 434 -12.40 -10.23 -4.60
C LYS A 434 -13.09 -9.36 -3.54
N LYS A 435 -12.80 -9.62 -2.26
CA LYS A 435 -13.31 -8.84 -1.11
C LYS A 435 -12.25 -7.92 -0.52
N LYS A 436 -12.58 -6.64 -0.32
CA LYS A 436 -11.74 -5.65 0.38
C LYS A 436 -12.52 -5.00 1.52
N LEU A 437 -11.99 -5.11 2.73
CA LEU A 437 -12.59 -4.48 3.92
C LEU A 437 -11.48 -3.90 4.80
N LYS A 438 -11.34 -2.57 4.84
CA LYS A 438 -10.32 -1.92 5.69
C LYS A 438 -10.62 -2.16 7.18
N GLY A 439 -9.60 -2.48 7.96
CA GLY A 439 -9.70 -2.70 9.41
C GLY A 439 -10.00 -4.14 9.84
N VAL A 440 -10.50 -4.99 8.93
CA VAL A 440 -10.85 -6.38 9.27
C VAL A 440 -9.72 -7.34 8.89
N ALA A 441 -9.32 -8.21 9.81
CA ALA A 441 -8.28 -9.22 9.59
C ALA A 441 -8.66 -10.16 8.43
N ARG A 442 -7.65 -10.74 7.75
CA ARG A 442 -7.86 -11.59 6.58
C ARG A 442 -8.71 -12.83 6.90
N VAL A 443 -8.62 -13.36 8.12
CA VAL A 443 -9.35 -14.54 8.58
C VAL A 443 -10.86 -14.27 8.61
N ALA A 444 -11.27 -13.15 9.22
CA ALA A 444 -12.68 -12.74 9.29
C ALA A 444 -13.32 -12.44 7.92
N ARG A 445 -12.54 -12.35 6.83
CA ARG A 445 -13.07 -12.17 5.47
C ARG A 445 -13.38 -13.49 4.75
N ARG A 446 -12.90 -14.63 5.26
CA ARG A 446 -13.02 -15.95 4.62
C ARG A 446 -14.27 -16.74 5.05
N GLY A 447 -14.84 -16.46 6.23
CA GLY A 447 -15.92 -17.24 6.85
C GLY A 447 -17.31 -17.13 6.20
N GLY A 448 -17.41 -17.17 4.87
CA GLY A 448 -18.70 -17.09 4.18
C GLY A 448 -18.78 -17.92 2.91
N GLY A 449 -18.02 -19.02 2.82
CA GLY A 449 -18.05 -19.89 1.66
C GLY A 449 -17.67 -21.32 2.02
N GLU A 450 -18.66 -22.21 1.90
CA GLU A 450 -18.63 -23.68 1.88
C GLU A 450 -19.24 -24.39 3.10
N GLY A 451 -20.50 -24.80 2.92
CA GLY A 451 -21.07 -26.06 3.44
C GLY A 451 -21.62 -26.09 4.87
N GLY A 452 -22.95 -26.04 4.99
CA GLY A 452 -23.69 -26.87 5.95
C GLY A 452 -24.03 -26.28 7.32
N GLU A 453 -25.34 -26.23 7.58
CA GLU A 453 -26.04 -26.04 8.86
C GLU A 453 -26.20 -24.60 9.38
N GLU A 454 -27.48 -24.20 9.44
CA GLU A 454 -27.99 -23.09 10.24
C GLU A 454 -27.52 -23.26 11.70
N GLN A 455 -26.47 -22.55 12.08
CA GLN A 455 -26.30 -22.11 13.46
C GLN A 455 -26.47 -20.60 13.49
N GLU A 456 -27.43 -20.15 14.30
CA GLU A 456 -27.64 -18.76 14.66
C GLU A 456 -26.33 -18.17 15.21
N ASP A 457 -25.53 -17.58 14.33
CA ASP A 457 -24.29 -16.94 14.71
C ASP A 457 -24.63 -15.56 15.28
N LYS A 458 -24.80 -15.52 16.61
CA LYS A 458 -24.79 -14.28 17.40
C LYS A 458 -23.38 -13.70 17.37
N THR A 459 -22.96 -13.16 16.23
CA THR A 459 -21.75 -12.34 16.17
C THR A 459 -22.11 -10.95 16.68
N GLU A 460 -21.93 -10.74 17.99
CA GLU A 460 -21.94 -9.39 18.56
C GLU A 460 -20.92 -8.53 17.82
N LEU A 461 -21.44 -7.47 17.21
CA LEU A 461 -20.68 -6.37 16.67
C LEU A 461 -19.83 -5.79 17.81
N ILE A 462 -18.51 -6.02 17.80
CA ILE A 462 -17.59 -5.18 18.58
C ILE A 462 -17.54 -3.84 17.86
N ALA A 463 -18.52 -3.00 18.19
CA ALA A 463 -18.39 -1.56 18.08
C ALA A 463 -17.32 -1.12 19.07
N ASP A 464 -16.43 -0.22 18.62
CA ASP A 464 -15.58 0.56 19.52
C ASP A 464 -16.50 1.28 20.52
N GLU A 465 -16.52 0.82 21.77
CA GLU A 465 -16.99 1.61 22.90
C GLU A 465 -15.90 1.67 23.98
N GLN A 466 -16.09 2.69 24.80
CA GLN A 466 -15.11 3.39 25.59
C GLN A 466 -14.48 2.54 26.70
N GLU A 467 -13.36 3.05 27.19
CA GLU A 467 -12.69 2.66 28.43
C GLU A 467 -13.71 2.35 29.55
N ASP A 468 -13.64 1.16 30.13
CA ASP A 468 -13.90 0.95 31.55
C ASP A 468 -13.10 -0.26 32.07
N GLU A 469 -12.67 -0.13 33.31
CA GLU A 469 -11.67 -0.92 34.03
C GLU A 469 -12.14 -2.33 34.45
N ASP A 470 -11.14 -3.16 34.79
CA ASP A 470 -11.21 -4.40 35.56
C ASP A 470 -11.79 -5.68 34.91
N THR A 471 -10.88 -6.53 34.40
CA THR A 471 -10.68 -7.96 34.82
C THR A 471 -9.47 -8.55 34.04
N PRO A 472 -8.51 -9.26 34.67
CA PRO A 472 -7.32 -9.78 34.00
C PRO A 472 -7.59 -11.13 33.32
N ALA A 473 -7.61 -11.15 31.98
CA ALA A 473 -7.61 -12.39 31.21
C ALA A 473 -6.25 -12.56 30.51
N PHE A 474 -5.44 -13.50 31.00
CA PHE A 474 -4.20 -13.93 30.38
C PHE A 474 -4.46 -14.43 28.95
N ARG A 475 -3.95 -13.70 27.95
CA ARG A 475 -3.95 -14.09 26.53
C ARG A 475 -2.55 -14.57 26.15
N LEU A 476 -2.38 -15.89 26.08
CA LEU A 476 -1.24 -16.50 25.41
C LEU A 476 -1.50 -16.45 23.89
N ILE A 477 -0.68 -15.66 23.20
CA ILE A 477 -0.70 -15.50 21.75
C ILE A 477 0.31 -16.51 21.18
N PHE A 478 -0.17 -17.51 20.43
CA PHE A 478 0.68 -18.33 19.57
C PHE A 478 0.63 -17.76 18.15
N LEU A 479 1.82 -17.45 17.61
CA LEU A 479 2.03 -16.97 16.23
C LEU A 479 2.07 -18.14 15.24
#